data_AF-A0A398DPJ6-F1
#
_entry.id   AF-A0A398DPJ6-F1
#
_cell.length_a   1.000
_cell.length_b   1.000
_cell.length_c   1.000
_cell.angle_alpha   90.00
_cell.angle_beta   90.00
_cell.angle_gamma   90.00
#
_symmetry.space_group_name_H-M   'P 1'
#
loop_
_entity.id
_entity.type
_entity.pdbx_description
1 polymer ?
#
loop_
_entity_poly.entity_id
_entity_poly.type
_entity_poly.pdbx_seq_one_letter_code
_entity_poly.pdbx_strand_id
1 'polypeptide(L)'
;MNSGYYTLSYNRDRGEPNWVSWYLGGSSLGSTDRLNDFGADSTLPTGWYQVKANGYSGSGFDRGHNCPSADRTSSVAANSSTFLMTNMIPQAPPRELAVADSFDDYKCDDYIDINYTDF
;
A
#
# COMPACT_ATOMS: atom_id res chain seq x y z
N MET A 1 -10.14 10.68 1.04
CA MET A 1 -10.77 9.56 0.33
C MET A 1 -10.75 8.35 1.25
N ASN A 2 -11.80 7.54 1.24
CA ASN A 2 -11.91 6.31 2.04
C ASN A 2 -11.99 5.13 1.07
N SER A 3 -11.06 4.18 1.16
CA SER A 3 -11.02 2.98 0.30
C SER A 3 -11.88 1.83 0.84
N GLY A 4 -12.39 1.95 2.08
CA GLY A 4 -13.02 0.87 2.84
C GLY A 4 -12.03 0.11 3.73
N TYR A 5 -10.73 0.14 3.41
CA TYR A 5 -9.68 -0.59 4.15
C TYR A 5 -8.60 0.32 4.73
N TYR A 6 -8.48 1.53 4.20
CA TYR A 6 -7.62 2.60 4.68
C TYR A 6 -8.22 3.96 4.27
N THR A 7 -7.74 5.03 4.89
CA THR A 7 -8.13 6.40 4.54
C THR A 7 -6.90 7.18 4.10
N LEU A 8 -7.06 8.04 3.10
CA LEU A 8 -5.99 8.89 2.61
C LEU A 8 -6.43 10.32 2.37
N SER A 9 -5.48 11.24 2.43
CA SER A 9 -5.57 12.53 1.74
C SER A 9 -4.81 12.44 0.42
N TYR A 10 -5.46 12.72 -0.71
CA TYR A 10 -4.84 12.66 -2.03
C TYR A 10 -4.48 14.05 -2.55
N ASN A 11 -3.30 14.19 -3.17
CA ASN A 11 -2.88 15.41 -3.85
C ASN A 11 -3.01 15.25 -5.36
N ARG A 12 -4.02 15.90 -5.95
CA ARG A 12 -4.32 15.80 -7.39
C ARG A 12 -3.18 16.29 -8.29
N ASP A 13 -2.40 17.27 -7.83
CA ASP A 13 -1.40 17.94 -8.67
C ASP A 13 -0.07 17.19 -8.64
N ARG A 14 0.19 16.45 -7.55
CA ARG A 14 1.34 15.54 -7.43
C ARG A 14 1.04 14.12 -7.89
N GLY A 15 -0.24 13.75 -7.98
CA GLY A 15 -0.65 12.40 -8.36
C GLY A 15 -0.43 11.36 -7.26
N GLU A 16 -0.24 11.77 -6.01
CA GLU A 16 0.18 10.89 -4.90
C GLU A 16 -0.52 11.28 -3.58
N PRO A 17 -0.57 10.39 -2.58
CA PRO A 17 -1.15 10.75 -1.28
C PRO A 17 -0.27 11.76 -0.53
N ASN A 18 -0.90 12.71 0.16
CA ASN A 18 -0.22 13.51 1.19
C ASN A 18 0.06 12.65 2.43
N TRP A 19 -0.89 11.77 2.77
CA TRP A 19 -0.80 10.78 3.85
C TRP A 19 -1.80 9.66 3.60
N VAL A 20 -1.48 8.49 4.15
CA VAL A 20 -2.38 7.33 4.25
C VAL A 20 -2.38 6.84 5.69
N SER A 21 -3.54 6.47 6.21
CA SER A 21 -3.72 5.96 7.56
C SER A 21 -4.62 4.73 7.52
N TRP A 22 -4.24 3.70 8.27
CA TRP A 22 -4.94 2.42 8.29
C TRP A 22 -4.89 1.78 9.68
N TYR A 23 -5.87 0.94 9.96
CA TYR A 23 -5.88 0.10 11.16
C TYR A 23 -5.15 -1.21 10.89
N LEU A 24 -4.23 -1.59 11.74
CA LEU A 24 -3.51 -2.86 11.64
C LEU A 24 -3.80 -3.70 12.88
N GLY A 25 -4.34 -4.90 12.69
CA GLY A 25 -4.65 -5.86 13.75
C GLY A 25 -5.16 -7.19 13.18
N GLY A 26 -5.50 -8.15 14.03
CA GLY A 26 -5.89 -9.51 13.57
C GLY A 26 -7.01 -9.52 12.53
N SER A 27 -7.96 -8.58 12.57
CA SER A 27 -9.04 -8.49 11.58
C SER A 27 -8.62 -7.94 10.21
N SER A 28 -7.44 -7.33 10.09
CA SER A 28 -6.89 -6.91 8.79
C SER A 28 -6.09 -8.02 8.09
N LEU A 29 -5.65 -9.02 8.86
CA LEU A 29 -4.82 -10.13 8.41
C LEU A 29 -5.66 -11.36 8.05
N GLY A 30 -5.08 -12.23 7.23
CA GLY A 30 -5.69 -13.47 6.74
C GLY A 30 -4.73 -14.21 5.81
N SER A 31 -5.26 -15.03 4.90
CA SER A 31 -4.46 -15.89 4.02
C SER A 31 -4.51 -15.46 2.54
N THR A 32 -4.91 -14.23 2.24
CA THR A 32 -4.96 -13.74 0.86
C THR A 32 -3.55 -13.44 0.37
N ASP A 33 -3.13 -14.11 -0.71
CA ASP A 33 -1.86 -13.83 -1.36
C ASP A 33 -1.81 -12.43 -1.99
N ARG A 34 -0.59 -11.90 -2.11
CA ARG A 34 -0.33 -10.61 -2.77
C ARG A 34 -0.76 -10.63 -4.23
N LEU A 35 -1.65 -9.72 -4.63
CA LEU A 35 -2.28 -9.78 -5.95
C LEU A 35 -1.50 -9.13 -7.11
N ASN A 36 -0.71 -8.08 -6.85
CA ASN A 36 0.06 -7.36 -7.88
C ASN A 36 -0.79 -6.73 -9.00
N ASP A 37 -2.07 -6.45 -8.74
CA ASP A 37 -3.07 -5.95 -9.69
C ASP A 37 -3.12 -4.41 -9.73
N PHE A 38 -1.96 -3.79 -9.96
CA PHE A 38 -1.82 -2.33 -10.00
C PHE A 38 -2.81 -1.68 -10.97
N GLY A 39 -3.54 -0.69 -10.48
CA GLY A 39 -4.63 -0.07 -11.25
C GLY A 39 -4.88 1.39 -10.89
N ALA A 40 -5.36 2.15 -11.87
CA ALA A 40 -5.86 3.50 -11.60
C ALA A 40 -7.11 3.44 -10.71
N ASP A 41 -7.24 4.42 -9.83
CA ASP A 41 -8.43 4.60 -8.99
C ASP A 41 -9.53 5.31 -9.78
N SER A 42 -10.57 4.55 -10.13
CA SER A 42 -11.74 5.07 -10.86
C SER A 42 -12.69 5.91 -9.99
N THR A 43 -12.46 5.96 -8.67
CA THR A 43 -13.26 6.76 -7.73
C THR A 43 -12.80 8.22 -7.63
N LEU A 44 -11.66 8.56 -8.25
CA LEU A 44 -11.19 9.94 -8.33
C LEU A 44 -12.20 10.84 -9.05
N PRO A 45 -12.38 12.11 -8.61
CA PRO A 45 -13.30 13.04 -9.24
C PRO A 45 -13.06 13.18 -10.74
N THR A 46 -14.15 13.34 -11.51
CA THR A 46 -14.07 13.53 -12.96
C THR A 46 -13.14 14.69 -13.32
N GLY A 47 -12.28 14.46 -14.32
CA GLY A 47 -11.28 15.44 -14.78
C GLY A 47 -9.98 15.44 -13.99
N TRP A 48 -9.87 14.69 -12.89
CA TRP A 48 -8.58 14.48 -12.23
C TRP A 48 -7.75 13.46 -13.00
N TYR A 49 -6.44 13.70 -13.06
CA TYR A 49 -5.53 12.72 -13.65
C TYR A 49 -5.51 11.45 -12.79
N GLN A 50 -5.71 10.31 -13.43
CA GLN A 50 -5.60 9.01 -12.78
C GLN A 50 -4.25 8.40 -13.16
N VAL A 51 -3.33 8.34 -12.19
CA VAL A 51 -2.05 7.66 -12.38
C VAL A 51 -2.33 6.20 -12.77
N LYS A 52 -1.79 5.78 -13.91
CA LYS A 52 -1.97 4.43 -14.45
C LYS A 52 -0.89 3.49 -13.91
N ALA A 53 -1.13 2.18 -14.05
CA ALA A 53 -0.21 1.15 -13.56
C ALA A 53 1.23 1.27 -14.11
N ASN A 54 1.37 1.84 -15.31
CA ASN A 54 2.64 2.12 -15.99
C ASN A 54 3.18 3.53 -15.73
N GLY A 55 2.59 4.30 -14.82
CA GLY A 55 2.93 5.71 -14.59
C GLY A 55 4.37 5.95 -14.13
N TYR A 56 5.04 4.93 -13.57
CA TYR A 56 6.45 4.98 -13.18
C TYR A 56 7.37 4.16 -14.09
N SER A 57 6.85 3.51 -15.13
CA SER A 57 7.66 2.68 -16.02
C SER A 57 8.75 3.50 -16.70
N GLY A 58 9.99 3.01 -16.65
CA GLY A 58 11.16 3.69 -17.23
C GLY A 58 11.70 4.86 -16.41
N SER A 59 11.12 5.16 -15.24
CA SER A 59 11.62 6.25 -14.37
C SER A 59 12.83 5.89 -13.51
N GLY A 60 13.09 4.59 -13.32
CA GLY A 60 14.05 4.09 -12.33
C GLY A 60 13.50 4.01 -10.90
N PHE A 61 12.20 4.30 -10.69
CA PHE A 61 11.51 4.16 -9.41
C PHE A 61 10.47 3.02 -9.43
N ASP A 62 10.28 2.42 -8.26
CA ASP A 62 9.25 1.42 -8.00
C ASP A 62 7.93 2.04 -7.54
N ARG A 63 6.86 1.23 -7.59
CA ARG A 63 5.53 1.55 -7.04
C ARG A 63 5.51 1.26 -5.54
N GLY A 64 5.99 2.22 -4.73
CA GLY A 64 6.02 2.12 -3.28
C GLY A 64 4.62 2.24 -2.68
N HIS A 65 4.20 1.24 -1.91
CA HIS A 65 2.91 1.26 -1.21
C HIS A 65 2.99 2.16 0.03
N ASN A 66 1.94 2.93 0.31
CA ASN A 66 1.80 3.57 1.61
C ASN A 66 1.13 2.64 2.62
N CYS A 67 -0.08 2.13 2.31
CA CYS A 67 -0.66 0.98 3.01
C CYS A 67 -0.16 -0.31 2.36
N PRO A 68 0.66 -1.14 3.06
CA PRO A 68 1.24 -2.34 2.49
C PRO A 68 0.20 -3.42 2.17
N SER A 69 0.48 -4.25 1.16
CA SER A 69 -0.36 -5.40 0.81
C SER A 69 -0.37 -6.48 1.91
N ALA A 70 0.76 -6.66 2.62
CA ALA A 70 0.87 -7.60 3.75
C ALA A 70 -0.11 -7.28 4.90
N ASP A 71 -0.37 -5.99 5.13
CA ASP A 71 -1.31 -5.52 6.14
C ASP A 71 -2.80 -5.72 5.74
N ARG A 72 -3.06 -6.23 4.52
CA ARG A 72 -4.39 -6.42 3.94
C ARG A 72 -4.57 -7.79 3.33
N THR A 73 -4.48 -8.82 4.17
CA THR A 73 -4.60 -10.22 3.75
C THR A 73 -5.93 -10.89 4.16
N SER A 74 -6.82 -10.15 4.84
CA SER A 74 -8.15 -10.62 5.26
C SER A 74 -9.09 -11.01 4.12
N SER A 75 -8.95 -10.42 2.93
CA SER A 75 -9.72 -10.80 1.73
C SER A 75 -9.06 -10.30 0.44
N VAL A 76 -9.44 -10.88 -0.70
CA VAL A 76 -9.03 -10.43 -2.05
C VAL A 76 -9.33 -8.96 -2.27
N ALA A 77 -10.50 -8.48 -1.85
CA ALA A 77 -10.89 -7.07 -1.99
C ALA A 77 -10.01 -6.14 -1.13
N ALA A 78 -9.68 -6.56 0.10
CA ALA A 78 -8.77 -5.81 0.96
C ALA A 78 -7.38 -5.69 0.32
N ASN A 79 -6.83 -6.79 -0.17
CA ASN A 79 -5.50 -6.83 -0.78
C ASN A 79 -5.46 -6.01 -2.07
N SER A 80 -6.43 -6.20 -2.96
CA SER A 80 -6.55 -5.46 -4.23
C SER A 80 -6.64 -3.95 -3.99
N SER A 81 -7.31 -3.52 -2.91
CA SER A 81 -7.41 -2.10 -2.58
C SER A 81 -6.05 -1.43 -2.36
N THR A 82 -5.01 -2.16 -1.95
CA THR A 82 -3.67 -1.59 -1.74
C THR A 82 -2.92 -1.34 -3.04
N PHE A 83 -3.35 -1.93 -4.15
CA PHE A 83 -2.74 -1.81 -5.48
C PHE A 83 -3.29 -0.65 -6.31
N LEU A 84 -4.24 0.12 -5.77
CA LEU A 84 -4.68 1.37 -6.39
C LEU A 84 -3.53 2.38 -6.41
N MET A 85 -3.33 3.03 -7.56
CA MET A 85 -2.24 4.00 -7.74
C MET A 85 -2.38 5.25 -6.85
N THR A 86 -3.56 5.50 -6.26
CA THR A 86 -3.77 6.53 -5.23
C THR A 86 -3.07 6.22 -3.91
N ASN A 87 -2.66 4.97 -3.69
CA ASN A 87 -1.86 4.50 -2.56
C ASN A 87 -0.35 4.41 -2.87
N MET A 88 0.07 4.83 -4.07
CA MET A 88 1.46 4.69 -4.53
C MET A 88 2.23 6.00 -4.46
N ILE A 89 3.53 5.88 -4.18
CA ILE A 89 4.54 6.92 -4.38
C ILE A 89 5.72 6.34 -5.18
N PRO A 90 6.47 7.15 -5.94
CA PRO A 90 7.73 6.70 -6.52
C PRO A 90 8.74 6.45 -5.40
N GLN A 91 9.13 5.19 -5.20
CA GLN A 91 10.12 4.79 -4.21
C GLN A 91 11.40 4.37 -4.91
N ALA A 92 12.55 4.85 -4.43
CA ALA A 92 13.82 4.43 -4.99
C ALA A 92 14.00 2.91 -4.78
N PRO A 93 14.54 2.17 -5.76
CA PRO A 93 14.80 0.76 -5.58
C PRO A 93 15.75 0.56 -4.39
N PRO A 94 15.65 -0.57 -3.67
CA PRO A 94 16.59 -0.90 -2.61
C PRO A 94 18.02 -0.77 -3.12
N ARG A 95 18.87 -0.01 -2.43
CA ARG A 95 20.32 -0.06 -2.69
C ARG A 95 20.84 -1.38 -2.11
N GLU A 96 21.78 -2.04 -2.78
CA GLU A 96 22.42 -3.30 -2.34
C GLU A 96 23.25 -3.19 -1.03
N LEU A 97 23.01 -2.18 -0.20
CA LEU A 97 23.59 -2.06 1.14
C LEU A 97 22.51 -2.42 2.16
N ALA A 98 22.86 -3.27 3.13
CA ALA A 98 22.04 -3.84 4.22
C ALA A 98 21.19 -2.86 5.08
N VAL A 99 21.16 -1.57 4.73
CA VAL A 99 20.32 -0.54 5.33
C VAL A 99 18.92 -0.50 4.71
N ALA A 100 18.72 -1.09 3.52
CA ALA A 100 17.39 -1.16 2.89
C ALA A 100 16.49 -2.26 3.49
N ASP A 101 17.05 -3.43 3.81
CA ASP A 101 16.31 -4.51 4.47
C ASP A 101 15.80 -4.07 5.84
N SER A 102 16.56 -3.27 6.60
CA SER A 102 16.16 -2.89 7.96
C SER A 102 15.00 -1.90 8.06
N PHE A 103 14.63 -1.21 6.99
CA PHE A 103 13.43 -0.35 6.98
C PHE A 103 12.16 -1.13 6.62
N ASP A 104 12.31 -2.27 5.94
CA ASP A 104 11.23 -3.16 5.53
C ASP A 104 11.08 -4.41 6.43
N ASP A 105 12.10 -4.76 7.24
CA ASP A 105 12.15 -5.93 8.13
C ASP A 105 11.47 -5.72 9.49
N TYR A 106 11.15 -4.47 9.87
CA TYR A 106 10.20 -4.23 10.96
C TYR A 106 8.81 -4.12 10.36
N LYS A 107 8.27 -5.25 9.90
CA LYS A 107 6.88 -5.28 9.46
C LYS A 107 6.03 -5.08 10.70
N CYS A 108 5.09 -4.14 10.64
CA CYS A 108 4.25 -3.85 11.80
C CYS A 108 3.29 -5.03 12.14
N ASP A 109 3.13 -5.99 11.22
CA ASP A 109 2.37 -7.24 11.41
C ASP A 109 3.12 -8.28 12.26
N ASP A 110 4.47 -8.29 12.27
CA ASP A 110 5.28 -9.17 13.12
C ASP A 110 4.95 -9.03 14.62
N TYR A 111 4.44 -7.85 15.02
CA TYR A 111 4.03 -7.57 16.40
C TYR A 111 2.55 -7.91 16.70
N ILE A 112 1.73 -8.21 15.70
CA ILE A 112 0.32 -8.58 15.89
C ILE A 112 0.20 -10.03 16.35
N ASP A 113 1.07 -10.92 15.84
CA ASP A 113 1.06 -12.34 16.20
C ASP A 113 1.62 -12.64 17.60
N ILE A 114 2.14 -11.63 18.32
CA ILE A 114 2.74 -11.81 19.65
C ILE A 114 1.69 -11.88 20.79
N ASN A 115 0.39 -11.71 20.53
CA ASN A 115 -0.61 -11.54 21.61
C ASN A 115 -1.87 -12.42 21.54
N TYR A 116 -1.76 -13.76 21.39
CA TYR A 116 -2.95 -14.62 21.60
C TYR A 116 -2.71 -16.06 22.12
N THR A 117 -1.68 -16.35 22.95
CA THR A 117 -1.63 -17.64 23.69
C THR A 117 -1.16 -17.61 25.16
N ASP A 118 -0.77 -16.47 25.73
CA ASP A 118 -0.33 -16.43 27.15
C ASP A 118 -1.24 -15.55 28.02
N PHE A 119 -2.40 -16.11 28.41
CA PHE A 119 -3.08 -15.85 29.69
C PHE A 119 -3.90 -17.08 30.11
#